data_AF-A0A3C1VG95-F1
#
_entry.id   AF-A0A3C1VG95-F1
#
_cell.length_a   1.000
_cell.length_b   1.000
_cell.length_c   1.000
_cell.angle_alpha   90.00
_cell.angle_beta   90.00
_cell.angle_gamma   90.00
#
_symmetry.space_group_name_H-M   'P 1'
#
loop_
_entity.id
_entity.type
_entity.pdbx_description
1 polymer ?
#
loop_
_entity_poly.entity_id
_entity_poly.type
_entity_poly.pdbx_seq_one_letter_code
_entity_poly.pdbx_strand_id
1 'polypeptide(L)'
;MNSFAWDKFRKQRATEREQLQRLVSGIHGLLAKCRTTTPNEIELSALAALLHSFYTGVENVFKRVAVELDGEPVRGDSWHRELLLRMKSPTAPAGVAVGRTSRHVE
;
A
#
# COMPACT_ATOMS: atom_id res chain seq x y z
N MET A 1 2.56 -19.78 10.98
CA MET A 1 3.52 -19.68 9.85
C MET A 1 4.92 -20.12 10.28
N ASN A 2 5.72 -20.66 9.34
CA ASN A 2 7.13 -21.04 9.54
C ASN A 2 8.05 -19.80 9.50
N SER A 3 9.18 -19.82 10.23
CA SER A 3 10.28 -18.83 10.19
C SER A 3 10.66 -18.36 8.78
N PHE A 4 10.67 -19.27 7.80
CA PHE A 4 11.01 -18.95 6.41
C PHE A 4 10.02 -17.97 5.74
N ALA A 5 8.73 -18.06 6.07
CA ALA A 5 7.71 -17.15 5.55
C ALA A 5 7.91 -15.72 6.07
N TRP A 6 8.26 -15.59 7.35
CA TRP A 6 8.56 -14.31 7.98
C TRP A 6 9.84 -13.65 7.44
N ASP A 7 10.87 -14.44 7.15
CA ASP A 7 12.10 -13.92 6.51
C ASP A 7 11.84 -13.40 5.09
N LYS A 8 11.05 -14.14 4.31
CA LYS A 8 10.64 -13.72 2.96
C LYS A 8 9.86 -12.40 3.03
N PHE A 9 8.91 -12.29 3.96
CA PHE A 9 8.13 -11.07 4.17
C PHE A 9 9.02 -9.88 4.55
N ARG A 10 9.97 -10.07 5.48
CA ARG A 10 10.93 -9.03 5.88
C ARG A 10 11.78 -8.54 4.72
N LYS A 11 12.32 -9.46 3.92
CA LYS A 11 13.11 -9.12 2.72
C LYS A 11 12.30 -8.31 1.71
N GLN A 12 11.07 -8.73 1.46
CA GLN A 12 10.21 -8.07 0.48
C GLN A 12 9.81 -6.66 0.93
N ARG A 13 9.51 -6.46 2.22
CA ARG A 13 9.27 -5.13 2.80
C ARG A 13 10.49 -4.21 2.70
N ALA A 14 11.70 -4.75 2.87
CA ALA A 14 12.93 -3.98 2.74
C ALA A 14 13.11 -3.50 1.31
N THR A 15 12.91 -4.36 0.31
CA THR A 15 12.97 -4.00 -1.11
C THR A 15 11.93 -2.95 -1.49
N GLU A 16 10.67 -3.11 -1.05
CA GLU A 16 9.61 -2.13 -1.36
C GLU A 16 9.89 -0.77 -0.72
N ARG A 17 10.41 -0.75 0.50
CA ARG A 17 10.84 0.48 1.17
C ARG A 17 11.98 1.15 0.41
N GLU A 18 12.97 0.39 -0.02
CA GLU A 18 14.10 0.92 -0.78
C GLU A 18 13.65 1.52 -2.12
N GLN A 19 12.74 0.85 -2.83
CA GLN A 19 12.16 1.36 -4.07
C GLN A 19 11.42 2.69 -3.85
N LEU A 20 10.59 2.79 -2.80
CA LEU A 20 9.91 4.03 -2.43
C LEU A 20 10.90 5.13 -2.04
N GLN A 21 11.96 4.80 -1.31
CA GLN A 21 12.99 5.77 -0.92
C GLN A 21 13.75 6.31 -2.13
N ARG A 22 14.11 5.45 -3.08
CA ARG A 22 14.77 5.86 -4.33
C ARG A 22 13.86 6.78 -5.16
N LEU A 23 12.58 6.43 -5.24
CA LEU A 23 11.58 7.22 -5.95
C LEU A 23 11.45 8.65 -5.36
N VAL A 24 11.33 8.76 -4.03
CA VAL A 24 11.24 10.04 -3.33
C VAL A 24 12.55 10.84 -3.43
N SER A 25 13.69 10.17 -3.30
CA SER A 25 15.01 10.82 -3.39
C SER A 25 15.27 11.38 -4.80
N GLY A 26 14.94 10.62 -5.84
CA GLY A 26 15.19 11.01 -7.23
C GLY A 26 14.43 12.24 -7.69
N ILE A 27 13.29 12.56 -7.06
CA ILE A 27 12.43 13.66 -7.48
C ILE A 27 12.51 14.89 -6.57
N HIS A 28 13.26 14.80 -5.46
CA HIS A 28 13.32 15.86 -4.45
C HIS A 28 13.78 17.19 -5.06
N GLY A 29 14.71 17.14 -6.02
CA GLY A 29 15.14 18.32 -6.77
C GLY A 29 14.01 18.97 -7.59
N LEU A 30 13.16 18.17 -8.24
CA LEU A 30 12.01 18.68 -8.98
C LEU A 30 10.96 19.27 -8.03
N LEU A 31 10.67 18.60 -6.91
CA LEU A 31 9.75 19.12 -5.88
C LEU A 31 10.24 20.45 -5.30
N ALA A 32 11.54 20.58 -5.03
CA ALA A 32 12.14 21.82 -4.55
C ALA A 32 12.02 22.95 -5.59
N LYS A 33 12.27 22.64 -6.88
CA LYS A 33 12.10 23.59 -7.99
C LYS A 33 10.64 24.04 -8.13
N CYS A 34 9.69 23.12 -8.07
CA CYS A 34 8.27 23.41 -8.25
C CYS A 34 7.65 24.18 -7.08
N ARG A 35 8.32 24.27 -5.93
CA ARG A 35 7.91 25.14 -4.81
C ARG A 35 8.13 26.62 -5.10
N THR A 36 9.12 26.95 -5.93
CA THR A 36 9.50 28.33 -6.24
C THR A 36 9.11 28.76 -7.65
N THR A 37 8.71 27.81 -8.49
CA THR A 37 8.47 28.04 -9.91
C THR A 37 7.34 27.15 -10.39
N THR A 38 6.44 27.71 -11.21
CA THR A 38 5.37 26.92 -11.83
C THR A 38 5.96 25.86 -12.76
N PRO A 39 5.66 24.57 -12.56
CA PRO A 39 6.14 23.51 -13.44
C PRO A 39 5.58 23.64 -14.85
N ASN A 40 6.38 23.32 -15.85
CA ASN A 40 5.89 23.10 -17.21
C ASN A 40 5.16 21.75 -17.32
N GLU A 41 4.57 21.46 -18.49
CA GLU A 41 3.79 20.23 -18.71
C GLU A 41 4.59 18.94 -18.51
N ILE A 42 5.88 18.93 -18.88
CA ILE A 42 6.76 17.77 -18.70
C ILE A 42 7.03 17.54 -17.21
N GLU A 43 7.33 18.61 -16.49
CA GLU A 43 7.56 18.58 -15.04
C GLU A 43 6.30 18.17 -14.28
N LEU A 44 5.13 18.69 -14.69
CA LEU A 44 3.83 18.31 -14.12
C LEU A 44 3.53 16.83 -14.36
N SER A 45 3.80 16.32 -15.56
CA SER A 45 3.63 14.90 -15.89
C SER A 45 4.57 14.01 -15.06
N ALA A 46 5.83 14.43 -14.87
CA ALA A 46 6.79 13.73 -14.02
C ALA A 46 6.33 13.69 -12.55
N LEU A 47 5.79 14.80 -12.02
CA LEU A 47 5.23 14.85 -10.68
C LEU A 47 3.98 13.97 -10.53
N ALA A 48 3.10 13.93 -11.53
CA ALA A 48 1.92 13.06 -11.53
C ALA A 48 2.32 11.57 -11.54
N ALA A 49 3.26 11.20 -12.42
CA ALA A 49 3.78 9.83 -12.50
C ALA A 49 4.46 9.39 -11.20
N LEU A 50 5.21 10.30 -10.56
CA LEU A 50 5.77 10.08 -9.24
C LEU A 50 4.69 9.80 -8.20
N LEU A 51 3.71 10.68 -8.10
CA LEU A 51 2.64 10.56 -7.10
C LEU A 51 1.92 9.23 -7.25
N HIS A 52 1.59 8.86 -8.50
CA HIS A 52 0.99 7.58 -8.83
C HIS A 52 1.86 6.40 -8.40
N SER A 53 3.16 6.44 -8.69
CA SER A 53 4.11 5.39 -8.33
C SER A 53 4.27 5.24 -6.82
N PHE A 54 4.28 6.36 -6.09
CA PHE A 54 4.32 6.39 -4.64
C PHE A 54 3.09 5.73 -4.02
N TYR A 55 1.89 6.15 -4.44
CA TYR A 55 0.64 5.56 -3.95
C TYR A 55 0.53 4.07 -4.27
N THR A 56 0.90 3.67 -5.49
CA THR A 56 0.93 2.26 -5.89
C THR A 56 1.86 1.42 -5.00
N GLY A 57 3.04 1.95 -4.66
CA GLY A 57 3.97 1.27 -3.76
C GLY A 57 3.40 1.10 -2.35
N VAL A 58 2.73 2.13 -1.82
CA VAL A 58 2.04 2.07 -0.51
C VAL A 58 0.91 1.03 -0.52
N GLU A 59 0.08 1.00 -1.56
CA GLU A 59 -0.99 0.01 -1.71
C GLU A 59 -0.45 -1.42 -1.77
N ASN A 60 0.65 -1.65 -2.47
CA ASN A 60 1.28 -2.97 -2.55
C ASN A 60 1.75 -3.45 -1.16
N VAL A 61 2.33 -2.57 -0.35
CA VAL A 61 2.69 -2.88 1.04
C VAL A 61 1.43 -3.25 1.83
N PHE A 62 0.36 -2.47 1.73
CA PHE A 62 -0.88 -2.73 2.46
C PHE A 62 -1.60 -4.01 2.02
N LYS A 63 -1.63 -4.32 0.72
CA LYS A 63 -2.19 -5.60 0.23
C LYS A 63 -1.54 -6.78 0.90
N ARG A 64 -0.21 -6.75 1.05
CA ARG A 64 0.53 -7.83 1.71
C ARG A 64 0.20 -7.93 3.19
N VAL A 65 0.11 -6.79 3.87
CA VAL A 65 -0.31 -6.76 5.28
C VAL A 65 -1.72 -7.35 5.42
N ALA A 66 -2.66 -7.01 4.54
CA ALA A 66 -4.01 -7.54 4.56
C ALA A 66 -4.04 -9.06 4.34
N VAL A 67 -3.29 -9.58 3.36
CA VAL A 67 -3.20 -11.02 3.12
C VAL A 67 -2.60 -11.76 4.31
N GLU A 68 -1.57 -11.20 4.94
CA GLU A 68 -0.91 -11.83 6.09
C GLU A 68 -1.78 -11.83 7.35
N LEU A 69 -2.55 -10.76 7.58
CA LEU A 69 -3.41 -10.63 8.77
C LEU A 69 -4.75 -11.35 8.64
N ASP A 70 -5.35 -11.31 7.45
CA ASP A 70 -6.75 -11.68 7.26
C ASP A 70 -6.96 -12.82 6.24
N GLY A 71 -5.89 -13.32 5.63
CA GLY A 71 -5.92 -14.44 4.69
C GLY A 71 -6.47 -14.12 3.29
N GLU A 72 -7.16 -12.99 3.11
CA GLU A 72 -7.79 -12.62 1.84
C GLU A 72 -7.51 -11.16 1.45
N PRO A 73 -7.16 -10.89 0.16
CA PRO A 73 -7.04 -9.53 -0.34
C PRO A 73 -8.40 -8.83 -0.42
N VAL A 74 -8.39 -7.49 -0.33
CA VAL A 74 -9.58 -6.65 -0.56
C VAL A 74 -9.94 -6.69 -2.06
N ARG A 75 -11.23 -6.82 -2.39
CA ARG A 75 -11.74 -7.00 -3.77
C ARG A 75 -12.86 -5.99 -4.05
N GLY A 76 -13.22 -5.82 -5.32
CA GLY A 76 -14.28 -4.91 -5.78
C GLY A 76 -13.74 -3.61 -6.39
N ASP A 77 -14.61 -2.81 -7.01
CA ASP A 77 -14.17 -1.62 -7.77
C ASP A 77 -13.54 -0.52 -6.89
N SER A 78 -13.93 -0.47 -5.62
CA SER A 78 -13.40 0.46 -4.60
C SER A 78 -12.30 -0.13 -3.71
N TRP A 79 -11.71 -1.26 -4.11
CA TRP A 79 -10.79 -2.03 -3.26
C TRP A 79 -9.63 -1.20 -2.70
N HIS A 80 -9.13 -0.23 -3.48
CA HIS A 80 -8.04 0.66 -3.08
C HIS A 80 -8.39 1.44 -1.79
N ARG A 81 -9.59 2.03 -1.76
CA ARG A 81 -10.07 2.82 -0.61
C ARG A 81 -10.35 1.93 0.60
N GLU A 82 -10.95 0.78 0.37
CA GLU A 82 -11.26 -0.19 1.43
C GLU A 82 -9.99 -0.74 2.08
N LEU A 83 -8.94 -0.97 1.29
CA LEU A 83 -7.64 -1.36 1.81
C LEU A 83 -7.08 -0.31 2.79
N LEU A 84 -7.12 0.97 2.42
CA LEU A 84 -6.66 2.06 3.29
C LEU A 84 -7.49 2.16 4.59
N LEU A 85 -8.81 2.00 4.49
CA LEU A 85 -9.70 2.01 5.66
C LEU A 85 -9.44 0.81 6.59
N ARG A 86 -9.15 -0.36 6.03
CA ARG A 86 -8.80 -1.55 6.80
C ARG A 86 -7.49 -1.36 7.57
N MET A 87 -6.48 -0.76 6.94
CA MET A 87 -5.19 -0.47 7.59
C MET A 87 -5.27 0.59 8.70
N LYS A 88 -6.32 1.42 8.71
CA LYS A 88 -6.59 2.38 9.79
C LYS A 88 -7.19 1.72 11.03
N SER A 89 -7.86 0.59 10.87
CA SER A 89 -8.65 -0.04 11.94
C SER A 89 -7.76 -0.95 12.80
N PRO A 90 -7.92 -0.96 14.13
CA PRO A 90 -7.22 -1.92 14.98
C PRO A 90 -7.58 -3.36 14.57
N THR A 91 -6.58 -4.21 14.38
CA THR A 91 -6.82 -5.64 14.16
C THR A 91 -7.34 -6.24 15.45
N ALA A 92 -8.51 -6.89 15.42
CA ALA A 92 -8.97 -7.70 16.55
C ALA A 92 -7.92 -8.79 16.83
N PRO A 93 -7.64 -9.13 18.10
CA PRO A 93 -6.64 -10.15 18.42
C PRO A 93 -7.01 -11.47 17.72
N ALA A 94 -6.01 -12.06 17.06
CA ALA A 94 -6.11 -13.34 16.37
C ALA A 94 -6.59 -14.41 17.35
N GLY A 95 -7.89 -14.67 17.36
CA GLY A 95 -8.53 -15.52 18.37
C GLY A 95 -10.06 -15.49 18.32
N VAL A 96 -10.67 -14.45 17.76
CA VAL A 96 -12.12 -14.45 17.49
C VAL A 96 -12.34 -14.63 16.01
N ALA A 97 -12.34 -15.90 15.57
CA ALA A 97 -13.00 -16.27 14.33
C ALA A 97 -14.49 -15.93 14.48
N VAL A 98 -14.87 -14.70 14.11
CA VAL A 98 -16.28 -14.34 13.91
C VAL A 98 -16.72 -15.15 12.70
N GLY A 99 -17.33 -16.30 12.98
CA GLY A 99 -18.04 -17.10 12.00
C GLY A 99 -19.04 -16.20 11.29
N ARG A 100 -18.76 -15.85 10.04
CA ARG A 100 -19.74 -15.23 9.15
C ARG A 100 -20.70 -16.33 8.71
N THR A 101 -21.66 -16.64 9.58
CA THR A 101 -22.88 -17.37 9.22
C THR A 101 -23.74 -16.43 8.38
N SER A 102 -23.61 -16.50 7.06
CA SER A 102 -24.68 -16.00 6.20
C SER A 102 -25.62 -17.17 5.94
N ARG A 103 -26.64 -17.22 6.81
CA ARG A 103 -27.87 -17.99 6.64
C ARG A 103 -28.45 -17.72 5.25
N HIS A 104 -28.95 -18.78 4.63
CA HIS A 104 -30.02 -18.71 3.65
C HIS A 104 -31.19 -17.92 4.24
N VAL A 105 -31.74 -16.97 3.47
CA VAL A 105 -33.13 -16.58 3.57
C VAL A 105 -33.67 -16.48 2.15
N GLU A 106 -34.51 -17.48 1.86
CA GLU A 106 -35.56 -17.60 0.83
C GLU A 106 -35.18 -17.59 -0.66
#